data_AF-A0A2V9A0E5-F1
#
_entry.id   AF-A0A2V9A0E5-F1
#
_cell.length_a   1.000
_cell.length_b   1.000
_cell.length_c   1.000
_cell.angle_alpha   90.00
_cell.angle_beta   90.00
_cell.angle_gamma   90.00
#
_symmetry.space_group_name_H-M   'P 1'
#
loop_
_entity.id
_entity.type
_entity.pdbx_description
1 polymer ?
#
loop_
_entity_poly.entity_id
_entity_poly.type
_entity_poly.pdbx_seq_one_letter_code
_entity_poly.pdbx_strand_id
1 'polypeptide(L)'
;MKRGRILLLGCLALVVIGAIYGAALIRRGFAASEEPSGLEKLMARAVRNLSIPGRARKETNPWKPTPENLQEGRDHFLARCAICHGTDGSGVTPVGRNLYPKPPDLRAPETQDLTDGQIHYIIQKGVRLTGMPAWGNPHDEADKEGWKLLLFIRSLRPLSGREQSQEEATARTAHYTGSQACAKCHHEIYDRWKETPMAKVVRDPREHPDAILANLASDPFAKFSKDQVALVYGSIWKQRYFTRIGDDYYPEPAQWDVTHHVWRPYFVAKGTDWWEPFYPPDNMQRPTGPTCDGCHSVDYDIRTSQVAEWNVGCERCHGPGSAHAADPTRGNIINPAHMDYVNANDTCIQCHSQGRPVHNPMEGKYYDWPVGYRVGLHLRDFWQLEEHTLGQTTFTHFADGTAHKNRMQGNDFVQSLMYRRGITCFTCHDAHGTGNYAQLRKPAEQLCLDCHGPLSPNGPRAATLEEHTHHKKGSTGSQCVACHMPKIATTLGDVKVRVHTFAVISPAMTDKYQIPNPCTSCHTDRTTAWALEALGRWPERSPWRLE
;
A
#
# COMPACT_ATOMS: atom_id res chain seq x y z
N MET A 1 -25.43 52.98 43.12
CA MET A 1 -24.13 53.50 42.63
C MET A 1 -22.99 52.46 42.52
N LYS A 2 -22.82 51.51 43.47
CA LYS A 2 -21.69 50.56 43.42
C LYS A 2 -21.73 49.52 42.29
N ARG A 3 -22.90 48.94 41.96
CA ARG A 3 -23.04 47.96 40.85
C ARG A 3 -22.75 48.55 39.47
N GLY A 4 -23.19 49.77 39.19
CA GLY A 4 -22.94 50.46 37.92
C GLY A 4 -21.45 50.75 37.69
N ARG A 5 -20.71 51.17 38.73
CA ARG A 5 -19.25 51.36 38.66
C ARG A 5 -18.49 50.05 38.43
N ILE A 6 -18.90 48.96 39.07
CA ILE A 6 -18.28 47.63 38.88
C ILE A 6 -18.52 47.13 37.44
N LEU A 7 -19.74 47.28 36.91
CA LEU A 7 -20.06 46.95 35.53
C LEU A 7 -19.28 47.80 34.53
N LEU A 8 -19.14 49.10 34.79
CA LEU A 8 -18.39 50.03 33.94
C LEU A 8 -16.89 49.69 33.92
N LEU A 9 -16.30 49.42 35.10
CA LEU A 9 -14.90 49.00 35.23
C LEU A 9 -14.64 47.65 34.56
N GLY A 10 -15.58 46.71 34.68
CA GLY A 10 -15.52 45.42 33.98
C GLY A 10 -15.58 45.57 32.47
N CYS A 11 -16.48 46.41 31.95
CA CYS A 11 -16.55 46.70 30.51
C CYS A 11 -15.28 47.40 30.01
N LEU A 12 -14.75 48.36 30.77
CA LEU A 12 -13.52 49.05 30.42
C LEU A 12 -12.32 48.09 30.38
N ALA A 13 -12.22 47.18 31.35
CA ALA A 13 -11.19 46.15 31.38
C ALA A 13 -11.27 45.22 30.15
N LEU A 14 -12.47 44.80 29.76
CA LEU A 14 -12.67 43.98 28.55
C LEU A 14 -12.25 44.71 27.27
N VAL A 15 -12.56 46.01 27.16
CA VAL A 15 -12.15 46.84 26.02
C VAL A 15 -10.63 46.97 25.97
N VAL A 16 -9.99 47.22 27.11
CA VAL A 16 -8.52 47.31 27.20
C VAL A 16 -7.86 45.98 26.84
N ILE A 17 -8.36 44.86 27.35
CA ILE A 17 -7.86 43.52 27.00
C ILE A 17 -8.04 43.26 25.50
N GLY A 18 -9.21 43.60 24.95
CA GLY A 18 -9.48 43.48 23.52
C GLY A 18 -8.55 44.34 22.65
N ALA A 19 -8.26 45.56 23.07
CA ALA A 19 -7.33 46.47 22.37
C ALA A 19 -5.88 45.98 22.45
N ILE A 20 -5.44 45.48 23.61
CA ILE A 20 -4.09 44.88 23.78
C ILE A 20 -3.96 43.64 22.91
N TYR A 21 -4.96 42.76 22.91
CA TYR A 21 -4.96 41.55 22.08
C TYR A 21 -5.01 41.90 20.59
N GLY A 22 -5.84 42.87 20.18
CA GLY A 22 -5.89 43.38 18.81
C GLY A 22 -4.55 43.97 18.35
N ALA A 23 -3.90 44.79 19.18
CA ALA A 23 -2.57 45.33 18.89
C ALA A 23 -1.49 44.24 18.78
N ALA A 24 -1.57 43.20 19.64
CA ALA A 24 -0.68 42.06 19.57
C ALA A 24 -0.88 41.25 18.27
N LEU A 25 -2.13 41.03 17.84
CA LEU A 25 -2.45 40.38 16.55
C LEU A 25 -1.94 41.19 15.36
N ILE A 26 -2.12 42.52 15.38
CA ILE A 26 -1.63 43.41 14.33
C ILE A 26 -0.09 43.37 14.27
N ARG A 27 0.61 43.33 15.41
CA ARG A 27 2.08 43.25 15.47
C ARG A 27 2.65 41.91 15.03
N ARG A 28 1.98 40.79 15.36
CA ARG A 28 2.39 39.44 14.91
C ARG A 28 2.11 39.23 13.43
N GLY A 29 1.06 39.87 12.92
CA GLY A 29 0.53 39.59 11.60
C GLY A 29 -0.55 38.51 11.66
N PHE A 30 -1.55 38.61 10.78
CA PHE A 30 -2.68 37.68 10.73
C PHE A 30 -2.42 36.59 9.67
N ALA A 31 -1.45 35.73 9.93
CA ALA A 31 -0.97 34.74 8.96
C ALA A 31 -1.36 33.29 9.33
N ALA A 32 -1.76 32.51 8.32
CA ALA A 32 -2.12 31.11 8.53
C ALA A 32 -0.91 30.18 8.84
N SER A 33 0.31 30.67 8.63
CA SER A 33 1.54 29.97 8.96
C SER A 33 1.92 30.02 10.44
N GLU A 34 1.24 30.85 11.26
CA GLU A 34 1.48 30.93 12.70
C GLU A 34 0.82 29.78 13.48
N GLU A 35 1.22 29.60 14.74
CA GLU A 35 0.52 28.70 15.66
C GLU A 35 -0.38 29.47 16.62
N PRO A 36 -1.62 29.00 16.84
CA PRO A 36 -2.46 29.56 17.88
C PRO A 36 -1.81 29.33 19.25
N SER A 37 -1.85 30.35 20.08
CA SER A 37 -1.46 30.29 21.49
C SER A 37 -2.30 29.25 22.26
N GLY A 38 -1.80 28.83 23.42
CA GLY A 38 -2.53 27.88 24.28
C GLY A 38 -3.94 28.40 24.66
N LEU A 39 -4.07 29.70 24.91
CA LEU A 39 -5.35 30.33 25.23
C LEU A 39 -6.31 30.33 24.02
N GLU A 40 -5.82 30.64 22.83
CA GLU A 40 -6.62 30.57 21.59
C GLU A 40 -7.09 29.13 21.32
N LYS A 41 -6.20 28.14 21.45
CA LYS A 41 -6.55 26.71 21.30
C LYS A 41 -7.64 26.31 22.29
N LEU A 42 -7.50 26.70 23.56
CA LEU A 42 -8.47 26.40 24.62
C LEU A 42 -9.84 27.04 24.32
N MET A 43 -9.87 28.35 24.04
CA MET A 43 -11.11 29.07 23.75
C MET A 43 -11.78 28.54 22.49
N ALA A 44 -11.04 28.33 21.40
CA ALA A 44 -11.59 27.81 20.15
C ALA A 44 -12.20 26.41 20.34
N ARG A 45 -11.52 25.51 21.05
CA ARG A 45 -12.05 24.17 21.36
C ARG A 45 -13.28 24.24 22.26
N ALA A 46 -13.27 25.08 23.29
CA ALA A 46 -14.41 25.27 24.18
C ALA A 46 -15.63 25.81 23.43
N VAL A 47 -15.46 26.87 22.63
CA VAL A 47 -16.53 27.48 21.82
C VAL A 47 -17.06 26.48 20.80
N ARG A 48 -16.19 25.79 20.06
CA ARG A 48 -16.58 24.73 19.12
C ARG A 48 -17.42 23.68 19.84
N ASN A 49 -16.90 23.09 20.91
CA ASN A 49 -17.59 22.03 21.63
C ASN A 49 -18.93 22.50 22.19
N LEU A 50 -19.00 23.72 22.76
CA LEU A 50 -20.23 24.33 23.26
C LEU A 50 -21.26 24.62 22.16
N SER A 51 -20.80 24.95 20.95
CA SER A 51 -21.66 25.26 19.80
C SER A 51 -22.33 24.03 19.18
N ILE A 52 -21.82 22.81 19.43
CA ILE A 52 -22.44 21.58 18.95
C ILE A 52 -23.76 21.36 19.72
N PRO A 53 -24.93 21.27 19.05
CA PRO A 53 -26.21 21.07 19.71
C PRO A 53 -26.24 19.84 20.62
N GLY A 54 -26.89 19.95 21.78
CA GLY A 54 -26.94 18.85 22.75
C GLY A 54 -27.56 17.55 22.21
N ARG A 55 -28.50 17.66 21.25
CA ARG A 55 -29.05 16.50 20.51
C ARG A 55 -27.97 15.81 19.69
N ALA A 56 -27.23 16.55 18.86
CA ALA A 56 -26.19 16.01 18.00
C ALA A 56 -25.08 15.32 18.81
N ARG A 57 -24.68 15.88 19.96
CA ARG A 57 -23.64 15.25 20.81
C ARG A 57 -24.01 13.86 21.33
N LYS A 58 -25.31 13.59 21.50
CA LYS A 58 -25.84 12.34 22.04
C LYS A 58 -26.12 11.30 20.95
N GLU A 59 -25.96 11.65 19.67
CA GLU A 59 -26.08 10.69 18.58
C GLU A 59 -24.97 9.65 18.67
N THR A 60 -25.33 8.42 18.37
CA THR A 60 -24.44 7.26 18.34
C THR A 60 -24.39 6.70 16.94
N ASN A 61 -23.25 6.14 16.56
CA ASN A 61 -23.09 5.55 15.25
C ASN A 61 -24.07 4.37 15.06
N PRO A 62 -24.97 4.39 14.05
CA PRO A 62 -25.89 3.29 13.81
C PRO A 62 -25.22 2.10 13.10
N TRP A 63 -24.00 2.26 12.59
CA TRP A 63 -23.25 1.25 11.86
C TRP A 63 -22.25 0.51 12.76
N LYS A 64 -22.10 -0.78 12.51
CA LYS A 64 -21.08 -1.61 13.17
C LYS A 64 -19.75 -1.51 12.42
N PRO A 65 -18.60 -1.60 13.10
CA PRO A 65 -17.27 -1.63 12.48
C PRO A 65 -16.97 -2.98 11.81
N THR A 66 -17.79 -3.38 10.83
CA THR A 66 -17.49 -4.52 9.97
C THR A 66 -16.35 -4.16 9.01
N PRO A 67 -15.61 -5.13 8.47
CA PRO A 67 -14.54 -4.86 7.51
C PRO A 67 -15.01 -4.01 6.31
N GLU A 68 -16.21 -4.25 5.81
CA GLU A 68 -16.81 -3.57 4.67
C GLU A 68 -17.10 -2.11 5.01
N ASN A 69 -17.71 -1.85 6.17
CA ASN A 69 -17.99 -0.48 6.62
C ASN A 69 -16.71 0.31 6.90
N LEU A 70 -15.68 -0.33 7.46
CA LEU A 70 -14.36 0.26 7.65
C LEU A 70 -13.67 0.53 6.30
N GLN A 71 -13.81 -0.38 5.33
CA GLN A 71 -13.27 -0.24 3.99
C GLN A 71 -13.90 0.96 3.26
N GLU A 72 -15.24 1.06 3.26
CA GLU A 72 -15.97 2.19 2.69
C GLU A 72 -15.60 3.51 3.40
N GLY A 73 -15.57 3.51 4.74
CA GLY A 73 -15.15 4.67 5.53
C GLY A 73 -13.74 5.13 5.18
N ARG A 74 -12.81 4.20 4.97
CA ARG A 74 -11.45 4.48 4.52
C ARG A 74 -11.44 5.06 3.11
N ASP A 75 -12.21 4.51 2.19
CA ASP A 75 -12.24 4.98 0.80
C ASP A 75 -12.81 6.40 0.69
N HIS A 76 -13.80 6.74 1.53
CA HIS A 76 -14.28 8.12 1.68
C HIS A 76 -13.23 9.03 2.30
N PHE A 77 -12.52 8.55 3.34
CA PHE A 77 -11.46 9.31 4.00
C PHE A 77 -10.32 9.66 3.03
N LEU A 78 -9.85 8.70 2.24
CA LEU A 78 -8.79 8.90 1.27
C LEU A 78 -9.20 9.93 0.20
N ALA A 79 -10.44 9.84 -0.29
CA ALA A 79 -10.94 10.74 -1.34
C ALA A 79 -11.20 12.19 -0.88
N ARG A 80 -11.52 12.41 0.41
CA ARG A 80 -12.02 13.72 0.89
C ARG A 80 -11.20 14.34 2.02
N CYS A 81 -10.60 13.52 2.89
CA CYS A 81 -10.01 13.97 4.15
C CYS A 81 -8.48 13.88 4.16
N ALA A 82 -7.90 12.89 3.49
CA ALA A 82 -6.47 12.59 3.56
C ALA A 82 -5.56 13.71 3.02
N ILE A 83 -6.05 14.57 2.13
CA ILE A 83 -5.29 15.74 1.65
C ILE A 83 -4.89 16.70 2.79
N CYS A 84 -5.75 16.85 3.79
CA CYS A 84 -5.50 17.68 4.97
C CYS A 84 -5.01 16.83 6.15
N HIS A 85 -5.66 15.69 6.40
CA HIS A 85 -5.42 14.86 7.59
C HIS A 85 -4.31 13.81 7.42
N GLY A 86 -3.76 13.62 6.22
CA GLY A 86 -2.84 12.52 5.92
C GLY A 86 -3.58 11.20 5.78
N THR A 87 -3.00 10.22 5.08
CA THR A 87 -3.59 8.88 4.94
C THR A 87 -3.58 8.09 6.25
N ASP A 88 -2.72 8.48 7.19
CA ASP A 88 -2.58 7.93 8.54
C ASP A 88 -3.36 8.72 9.61
N GLY A 89 -4.00 9.84 9.24
CA GLY A 89 -4.73 10.71 10.16
C GLY A 89 -3.86 11.64 11.02
N SER A 90 -2.55 11.71 10.80
CA SER A 90 -1.63 12.54 11.61
C SER A 90 -1.81 14.06 11.45
N GLY A 91 -2.45 14.51 10.38
CA GLY A 91 -2.51 15.93 9.99
C GLY A 91 -1.22 16.45 9.35
N VAL A 92 -0.21 15.60 9.18
CA VAL A 92 1.13 15.98 8.73
C VAL A 92 1.23 15.93 7.20
N THR A 93 0.59 16.88 6.53
CA THR A 93 0.58 17.00 5.06
C THR A 93 1.08 18.36 4.59
N PRO A 94 1.52 18.52 3.32
CA PRO A 94 1.85 19.83 2.78
C PRO A 94 0.70 20.84 2.89
N VAL A 95 -0.55 20.41 2.70
CA VAL A 95 -1.73 21.28 2.84
C VAL A 95 -2.03 21.52 4.32
N GLY A 96 -2.14 20.47 5.12
CA GLY A 96 -2.50 20.53 6.54
C GLY A 96 -1.54 21.38 7.38
N ARG A 97 -0.23 21.31 7.11
CA ARG A 97 0.78 22.15 7.81
C ARG A 97 0.61 23.65 7.56
N ASN A 98 -0.06 24.04 6.47
CA ASN A 98 -0.26 25.43 6.06
C ASN A 98 -1.70 25.94 6.32
N LEU A 99 -2.54 25.15 7.00
CA LEU A 99 -3.87 25.60 7.43
C LEU A 99 -3.81 26.23 8.84
N TYR A 100 -4.68 27.20 9.08
CA TYR A 100 -4.89 27.80 10.40
C TYR A 100 -6.35 27.64 10.84
N PRO A 101 -6.62 27.02 12.00
CA PRO A 101 -5.67 26.17 12.73
C PRO A 101 -5.26 24.95 11.90
N LYS A 102 -4.10 24.36 12.24
CA LYS A 102 -3.64 23.09 11.65
C LYS A 102 -4.67 21.98 11.93
N PRO A 103 -4.89 21.03 11.00
CA PRO A 103 -5.74 19.88 11.25
C PRO A 103 -5.27 19.12 12.50
N PRO A 104 -6.19 18.67 13.37
CA PRO A 104 -5.82 17.86 14.52
C PRO A 104 -5.26 16.50 14.06
N ASP A 105 -4.38 15.92 14.87
CA ASP A 105 -4.07 14.50 14.80
C ASP A 105 -5.33 13.73 15.19
N LEU A 106 -5.85 12.96 14.24
CA LEU A 106 -7.09 12.19 14.42
C LEU A 106 -6.88 10.98 15.33
N ARG A 107 -5.63 10.57 15.55
CA ARG A 107 -5.25 9.41 16.38
C ARG A 107 -5.17 9.78 17.87
N ALA A 108 -4.98 11.06 18.16
CA ALA A 108 -4.73 11.57 19.50
C ALA A 108 -6.00 11.60 20.38
N PRO A 109 -5.86 11.54 21.72
CA PRO A 109 -7.00 11.59 22.65
C PRO A 109 -7.91 12.80 22.45
N GLU A 110 -7.36 13.96 22.05
CA GLU A 110 -8.18 15.17 21.83
C GLU A 110 -9.24 15.01 20.73
N THR A 111 -9.02 14.07 19.80
CA THR A 111 -10.00 13.65 18.79
C THR A 111 -10.73 12.40 19.24
N GLN A 112 -10.01 11.39 19.74
CA GLN A 112 -10.57 10.09 20.09
C GLN A 112 -11.47 10.11 21.34
N ASP A 113 -11.38 11.13 22.19
CA ASP A 113 -12.23 11.28 23.38
C ASP A 113 -13.53 12.06 23.09
N LEU A 114 -13.67 12.64 21.89
CA LEU A 114 -14.94 13.23 21.46
C LEU A 114 -16.00 12.14 21.34
N THR A 115 -17.28 12.47 21.54
CA THR A 115 -18.38 11.52 21.29
C THR A 115 -18.55 11.29 19.79
N ASP A 116 -19.16 10.17 19.41
CA ASP A 116 -19.44 9.87 18.01
C ASP A 116 -20.25 11.00 17.35
N GLY A 117 -21.34 11.43 18.00
CA GLY A 117 -22.14 12.56 17.54
C GLY A 117 -21.38 13.88 17.39
N GLN A 118 -20.33 14.12 18.21
CA GLN A 118 -19.47 15.31 18.04
C GLN A 118 -18.59 15.21 16.78
N ILE A 119 -17.94 14.07 16.55
CA ILE A 119 -17.11 13.86 15.35
C ILE A 119 -17.99 13.91 14.10
N HIS A 120 -19.14 13.23 14.13
CA HIS A 120 -20.11 13.23 13.04
C HIS A 120 -20.60 14.64 12.70
N TYR A 121 -20.96 15.44 13.71
CA TYR A 121 -21.35 16.84 13.50
C TYR A 121 -20.24 17.68 12.85
N ILE A 122 -18.99 17.49 13.27
CA ILE A 122 -17.83 18.19 12.70
C ILE A 122 -17.61 17.80 11.23
N ILE A 123 -17.74 16.52 10.88
CA ILE A 123 -17.66 16.05 9.49
C ILE A 123 -18.77 16.69 8.66
N GLN A 124 -20.00 16.64 9.17
CA GLN A 124 -21.18 17.07 8.43
C GLN A 124 -21.22 18.59 8.22
N LYS A 125 -20.86 19.38 9.24
CA LYS A 125 -21.02 20.84 9.25
C LYS A 125 -19.71 21.61 9.06
N GLY A 126 -18.57 20.93 9.07
CA GLY A 126 -17.26 21.57 9.06
C GLY A 126 -17.00 22.37 10.34
N VAL A 127 -15.94 23.18 10.32
CA VAL A 127 -15.64 24.10 11.43
C VAL A 127 -15.41 25.51 10.89
N ARG A 128 -16.28 26.44 11.29
CA ARG A 128 -16.21 27.85 10.86
C ARG A 128 -14.86 28.47 11.25
N LEU A 129 -14.33 29.34 10.37
CA LEU A 129 -13.03 30.01 10.53
C LEU A 129 -11.83 29.04 10.55
N THR A 130 -11.95 27.91 9.86
CA THR A 130 -10.88 26.93 9.70
C THR A 130 -10.87 26.39 8.27
N GLY A 131 -9.84 25.60 7.92
CA GLY A 131 -9.80 24.86 6.67
C GLY A 131 -10.66 23.59 6.61
N MET A 132 -11.46 23.27 7.63
CA MET A 132 -12.33 22.08 7.66
C MET A 132 -13.68 22.37 6.98
N PRO A 133 -13.92 21.88 5.75
CA PRO A 133 -15.18 22.11 5.05
C PRO A 133 -16.32 21.23 5.61
N ALA A 134 -17.55 21.57 5.24
CA ALA A 134 -18.72 20.75 5.52
C ALA A 134 -18.88 19.67 4.44
N TRP A 135 -19.04 18.41 4.86
CA TRP A 135 -19.20 17.27 3.94
C TRP A 135 -20.62 16.67 3.94
N GLY A 136 -21.55 17.23 4.71
CA GLY A 136 -22.92 16.75 4.76
C GLY A 136 -23.61 16.84 3.40
N ASN A 137 -24.35 15.78 3.04
CA ASN A 137 -25.22 15.78 1.87
C ASN A 137 -26.66 16.15 2.28
N PRO A 138 -27.22 17.28 1.81
CA PRO A 138 -28.60 17.64 2.12
C PRO A 138 -29.64 16.66 1.55
N HIS A 139 -29.25 15.73 0.68
CA HIS A 139 -30.10 14.68 0.12
C HIS A 139 -29.92 13.29 0.76
N ASP A 140 -29.00 13.13 1.72
CA ASP A 140 -28.83 11.89 2.48
C ASP A 140 -29.26 12.11 3.94
N GLU A 141 -30.55 11.88 4.22
CA GLU A 141 -31.11 12.05 5.57
C GLU A 141 -30.47 11.12 6.62
N ALA A 142 -29.80 10.04 6.20
CA ALA A 142 -29.14 9.08 7.08
C ALA A 142 -27.63 9.32 7.25
N ASP A 143 -27.04 10.23 6.46
CA ASP A 143 -25.60 10.54 6.39
C ASP A 143 -24.71 9.28 6.53
N LYS A 144 -25.03 8.26 5.73
CA LYS A 144 -24.43 6.93 5.88
C LYS A 144 -22.92 6.99 5.70
N GLU A 145 -22.48 7.80 4.74
CA GLU A 145 -21.06 8.03 4.44
C GLU A 145 -20.34 8.68 5.63
N GLY A 146 -20.94 9.69 6.28
CA GLY A 146 -20.38 10.37 7.45
C GLY A 146 -20.19 9.42 8.64
N TRP A 147 -21.14 8.53 8.89
CA TRP A 147 -21.04 7.54 9.97
C TRP A 147 -20.01 6.44 9.69
N LYS A 148 -19.91 5.93 8.46
CA LYS A 148 -18.86 4.96 8.09
C LYS A 148 -17.47 5.58 8.13
N LEU A 149 -17.34 6.83 7.68
CA LEU A 149 -16.11 7.62 7.82
C LEU A 149 -15.68 7.75 9.28
N LEU A 150 -16.62 7.96 10.20
CA LEU A 150 -16.35 7.98 11.63
C LEU A 150 -15.79 6.64 12.14
N LEU A 151 -16.35 5.50 11.71
CA LEU A 151 -15.81 4.18 12.09
C LEU A 151 -14.33 4.05 11.70
N PHE A 152 -13.98 4.52 10.51
CA PHE A 152 -12.58 4.55 10.08
C PHE A 152 -11.73 5.49 10.95
N ILE A 153 -12.20 6.71 11.25
CA ILE A 153 -11.49 7.64 12.14
C ILE A 153 -11.24 7.02 13.52
N ARG A 154 -12.20 6.27 14.07
CA ARG A 154 -12.01 5.51 15.32
C ARG A 154 -10.96 4.42 15.21
N SER A 155 -10.87 3.77 14.05
CA SER A 155 -9.87 2.73 13.80
C SER A 155 -8.43 3.26 13.82
N LEU A 156 -8.23 4.54 13.51
CA LEU A 156 -6.91 5.19 13.51
C LEU A 156 -6.28 5.35 14.90
N ARG A 157 -7.01 5.07 16.00
CA ARG A 157 -6.40 5.11 17.33
C ARG A 157 -5.22 4.13 17.40
N PRO A 158 -4.09 4.53 17.99
CA PRO A 158 -2.99 3.60 18.20
C PRO A 158 -3.41 2.51 19.20
N LEU A 159 -2.65 1.42 19.19
CA LEU A 159 -2.73 0.43 20.26
C LEU A 159 -2.35 1.09 21.60
N SER A 160 -3.12 0.78 22.64
CA SER A 160 -2.77 1.14 24.02
C SER A 160 -1.56 0.33 24.49
N GLY A 161 -0.86 0.80 25.53
CA GLY A 161 0.29 0.07 26.08
C GLY A 161 -0.03 -1.38 26.47
N ARG A 162 -1.25 -1.64 26.97
CA ARG A 162 -1.72 -3.00 27.27
C ARG A 162 -1.88 -3.85 26.00
N GLU A 163 -2.44 -3.29 24.94
CA GLU A 163 -2.61 -3.98 23.65
C GLU A 163 -1.24 -4.28 23.01
N GLN A 164 -0.28 -3.34 23.08
CA GLN A 164 1.08 -3.53 22.57
C GLN A 164 1.81 -4.66 23.32
N SER A 165 1.76 -4.67 24.65
CA SER A 165 2.37 -5.75 25.44
C SER A 165 1.73 -7.12 25.18
N GLN A 166 0.41 -7.15 24.91
CA GLN A 166 -0.28 -8.37 24.52
C GLN A 166 0.21 -8.86 23.14
N GLU A 167 0.47 -7.95 22.20
CA GLU A 167 0.87 -8.29 20.82
C GLU A 167 2.27 -8.92 20.83
N GLU A 168 3.21 -8.31 21.56
CA GLU A 168 4.55 -8.86 21.77
C GLU A 168 4.54 -10.22 22.47
N ALA A 169 3.67 -10.41 23.47
CA ALA A 169 3.52 -11.69 24.14
C ALA A 169 2.98 -12.75 23.19
N THR A 170 1.96 -12.40 22.41
CA THR A 170 1.30 -13.30 21.44
C THR A 170 2.28 -13.74 20.36
N ALA A 171 3.09 -12.83 19.81
CA ALA A 171 4.09 -13.15 18.80
C ALA A 171 5.13 -14.21 19.24
N ARG A 172 5.32 -14.38 20.57
CA ARG A 172 6.25 -15.36 21.16
C ARG A 172 5.60 -16.71 21.48
N THR A 173 4.30 -16.74 21.78
CA THR A 173 3.64 -17.93 22.36
C THR A 173 2.54 -18.52 21.47
N ALA A 174 1.98 -17.75 20.55
CA ALA A 174 0.98 -18.24 19.62
C ALA A 174 1.59 -19.13 18.53
N HIS A 175 0.77 -20.00 17.98
CA HIS A 175 1.10 -20.85 16.84
C HIS A 175 0.21 -20.50 15.65
N TYR A 176 0.67 -20.91 14.47
CA TYR A 176 -0.08 -20.76 13.23
C TYR A 176 -1.23 -21.78 13.17
N THR A 177 -2.38 -21.34 12.69
CA THR A 177 -3.62 -22.12 12.66
C THR A 177 -4.19 -22.30 11.25
N GLY A 178 -3.62 -21.59 10.26
CA GLY A 178 -4.04 -21.61 8.87
C GLY A 178 -5.26 -20.72 8.61
N SER A 179 -5.39 -20.25 7.37
CA SER A 179 -6.40 -19.27 6.98
C SER A 179 -7.85 -19.74 7.18
N GLN A 180 -8.09 -21.06 7.17
CA GLN A 180 -9.41 -21.66 7.43
C GLN A 180 -9.94 -21.33 8.84
N ALA A 181 -9.06 -21.17 9.84
CA ALA A 181 -9.47 -20.80 11.19
C ALA A 181 -10.11 -19.40 11.23
N CYS A 182 -9.65 -18.49 10.38
CA CYS A 182 -10.14 -17.12 10.27
C CYS A 182 -11.55 -17.04 9.67
N ALA A 183 -11.91 -17.98 8.78
CA ALA A 183 -13.15 -17.97 8.01
C ALA A 183 -14.42 -17.95 8.88
N LYS A 184 -14.37 -18.51 10.09
CA LYS A 184 -15.51 -18.57 11.02
C LYS A 184 -16.01 -17.20 11.45
N CYS A 185 -15.10 -16.25 11.65
CA CYS A 185 -15.41 -14.89 12.10
C CYS A 185 -15.29 -13.85 10.97
N HIS A 186 -14.43 -14.13 9.97
CA HIS A 186 -14.10 -13.23 8.87
C HIS A 186 -14.50 -13.80 7.50
N HIS A 187 -15.68 -14.40 7.39
CA HIS A 187 -16.13 -15.10 6.19
C HIS A 187 -16.09 -14.22 4.92
N GLU A 188 -16.53 -12.95 4.99
CA GLU A 188 -16.51 -12.05 3.82
C GLU A 188 -15.08 -11.76 3.33
N ILE A 189 -14.15 -11.50 4.24
CA ILE A 189 -12.73 -11.31 3.92
C ILE A 189 -12.15 -12.60 3.33
N TYR A 190 -12.41 -13.73 3.99
CA TYR A 190 -11.88 -15.03 3.59
C TYR A 190 -12.38 -15.42 2.18
N ASP A 191 -13.66 -15.21 1.89
CA ASP A 191 -14.26 -15.54 0.60
C ASP A 191 -13.71 -14.70 -0.55
N ARG A 192 -13.32 -13.45 -0.28
CA ARG A 192 -12.60 -12.64 -1.28
C ARG A 192 -11.13 -13.04 -1.38
N TRP A 193 -10.48 -13.32 -0.25
CA TRP A 193 -9.04 -13.64 -0.20
C TRP A 193 -8.74 -14.94 -0.94
N LYS A 194 -9.56 -15.99 -0.73
CA LYS A 194 -9.36 -17.31 -1.35
C LYS A 194 -9.40 -17.25 -2.87
N GLU A 195 -10.04 -16.24 -3.46
CA GLU A 195 -10.10 -16.03 -4.90
C GLU A 195 -8.88 -15.29 -5.47
N THR A 196 -8.04 -14.71 -4.60
CA THR A 196 -6.88 -13.93 -5.04
C THR A 196 -5.76 -14.82 -5.59
N PRO A 197 -4.89 -14.26 -6.45
CA PRO A 197 -3.67 -14.95 -6.86
C PRO A 197 -2.75 -15.32 -5.71
N MET A 198 -2.78 -14.59 -4.59
CA MET A 198 -1.98 -14.89 -3.38
C MET A 198 -2.42 -16.18 -2.71
N ALA A 199 -3.73 -16.43 -2.62
CA ALA A 199 -4.29 -17.66 -2.09
C ALA A 199 -4.18 -18.86 -3.05
N LYS A 200 -3.86 -18.59 -4.33
CA LYS A 200 -3.79 -19.60 -5.40
C LYS A 200 -2.40 -19.69 -6.05
N VAL A 201 -1.37 -19.14 -5.42
CA VAL A 201 -0.04 -19.06 -6.02
C VAL A 201 0.66 -20.42 -6.05
N VAL A 202 0.39 -21.29 -5.08
CA VAL A 202 0.88 -22.67 -4.98
C VAL A 202 -0.29 -23.62 -4.82
N ARG A 203 -0.42 -24.56 -5.74
CA ARG A 203 -1.57 -25.48 -5.78
C ARG A 203 -1.10 -26.92 -5.95
N ASP A 204 -1.65 -27.82 -5.13
CA ASP A 204 -1.55 -29.26 -5.36
C ASP A 204 -2.58 -29.67 -6.43
N PRO A 205 -2.16 -30.14 -7.62
CA PRO A 205 -3.08 -30.50 -8.69
C PRO A 205 -3.89 -31.78 -8.40
N ARG A 206 -3.57 -32.54 -7.35
CA ARG A 206 -4.35 -33.71 -6.92
C ARG A 206 -5.60 -33.28 -6.15
N GLU A 207 -5.49 -32.19 -5.39
CA GLU A 207 -6.63 -31.55 -4.70
C GLU A 207 -7.35 -30.55 -5.61
N HIS A 208 -6.61 -29.93 -6.53
CA HIS A 208 -7.09 -28.90 -7.43
C HIS A 208 -6.71 -29.21 -8.89
N PRO A 209 -7.40 -30.15 -9.55
CA PRO A 209 -7.07 -30.57 -10.91
C PRO A 209 -7.12 -29.44 -11.95
N ASP A 210 -7.86 -28.37 -11.66
CA ASP A 210 -7.97 -27.14 -12.44
C ASP A 210 -6.72 -26.24 -12.36
N ALA A 211 -5.80 -26.50 -11.43
CA ALA A 211 -4.58 -25.71 -11.26
C ALA A 211 -3.61 -25.82 -12.44
N ILE A 212 -3.64 -26.91 -13.22
CA ILE A 212 -2.81 -27.07 -14.41
C ILE A 212 -3.59 -26.51 -15.60
N LEU A 213 -3.17 -25.34 -16.12
CA LEU A 213 -3.85 -24.65 -17.22
C LEU A 213 -3.51 -25.24 -18.59
N ALA A 214 -2.30 -25.80 -18.74
CA ALA A 214 -1.80 -26.30 -20.01
C ALA A 214 -2.12 -27.78 -20.21
N ASN A 215 -2.16 -28.21 -21.47
CA ASN A 215 -2.11 -29.63 -21.79
C ASN A 215 -0.67 -30.15 -21.63
N LEU A 216 -0.38 -30.87 -20.55
CA LEU A 216 0.96 -31.42 -20.28
C LEU A 216 1.44 -32.39 -21.38
N ALA A 217 0.52 -33.10 -22.05
CA ALA A 217 0.89 -34.03 -23.12
C ALA A 217 1.44 -33.33 -24.37
N SER A 218 1.24 -32.01 -24.48
CA SER A 218 1.75 -31.22 -25.61
C SER A 218 3.07 -30.49 -25.29
N ASP A 219 3.69 -30.76 -24.14
CA ASP A 219 4.94 -30.13 -23.75
C ASP A 219 6.13 -30.73 -24.52
N PRO A 220 6.82 -29.96 -25.39
CA PRO A 220 7.98 -30.45 -26.14
C PRO A 220 9.24 -30.58 -25.29
N PHE A 221 9.23 -30.05 -24.06
CA PHE A 221 10.33 -30.13 -23.10
C PHE A 221 10.11 -31.20 -22.03
N ALA A 222 8.88 -31.74 -21.93
CA ALA A 222 8.48 -32.64 -20.86
C ALA A 222 9.33 -33.91 -20.81
N LYS A 223 9.88 -34.14 -19.62
CA LYS A 223 10.30 -35.46 -19.15
C LYS A 223 9.46 -35.93 -17.96
N PHE A 224 8.28 -35.34 -17.76
CA PHE A 224 7.42 -35.59 -16.61
C PHE A 224 5.95 -35.73 -17.01
N SER A 225 5.20 -36.47 -16.19
CA SER A 225 3.77 -36.73 -16.32
C SER A 225 2.97 -35.90 -15.31
N LYS A 226 1.64 -35.80 -15.53
CA LYS A 226 0.74 -35.14 -14.57
C LYS A 226 0.88 -35.69 -13.15
N ASP A 227 1.06 -37.00 -13.01
CA ASP A 227 1.14 -37.68 -11.71
C ASP A 227 2.44 -37.36 -10.95
N GLN A 228 3.47 -36.87 -11.64
CA GLN A 228 4.71 -36.41 -11.01
C GLN A 228 4.61 -34.96 -10.50
N VAL A 229 3.63 -34.18 -10.97
CA VAL A 229 3.45 -32.79 -10.52
C VAL A 229 2.85 -32.79 -9.12
N ALA A 230 3.69 -32.52 -8.13
CA ALA A 230 3.29 -32.38 -6.75
C ALA A 230 2.75 -30.98 -6.45
N LEU A 231 3.34 -29.93 -7.06
CA LEU A 231 2.89 -28.54 -6.91
C LEU A 231 2.95 -27.79 -8.25
N VAL A 232 2.05 -26.82 -8.41
CA VAL A 232 2.03 -25.85 -9.50
C VAL A 232 2.18 -24.45 -8.91
N TYR A 233 3.17 -23.69 -9.38
CA TYR A 233 3.39 -22.30 -8.95
C TYR A 233 2.96 -21.33 -10.05
N GLY A 234 2.10 -20.38 -9.69
CA GLY A 234 1.67 -19.27 -10.54
C GLY A 234 0.45 -19.57 -11.41
N SER A 235 -0.25 -18.51 -11.80
CA SER A 235 -1.50 -18.56 -12.58
C SER A 235 -1.72 -17.35 -13.50
N ILE A 236 -0.97 -16.25 -13.33
CA ILE A 236 -1.19 -15.00 -14.07
C ILE A 236 -0.35 -14.95 -15.36
N TRP A 237 0.98 -14.95 -15.22
CA TRP A 237 1.90 -14.76 -16.35
C TRP A 237 2.51 -16.08 -16.82
N LYS A 238 2.75 -16.99 -15.89
CA LYS A 238 3.40 -18.27 -16.13
C LYS A 238 3.03 -19.30 -15.06
N GLN A 239 3.11 -20.57 -15.42
CA GLN A 239 3.04 -21.69 -14.48
C GLN A 239 4.33 -22.51 -14.51
N ARG A 240 4.80 -22.89 -13.33
CA ARG A 240 5.92 -23.82 -13.15
C ARG A 240 5.43 -25.05 -12.40
N TYR A 241 5.99 -26.19 -12.73
CA TYR A 241 5.59 -27.49 -12.20
C TYR A 241 6.73 -28.04 -11.36
N PHE A 242 6.40 -28.71 -10.26
CA PHE A 242 7.39 -29.21 -9.31
C PHE A 242 7.08 -30.63 -8.92
N THR A 243 8.12 -31.46 -8.85
CA THR A 243 8.06 -32.82 -8.31
C THR A 243 8.54 -32.82 -6.86
N ARG A 244 8.12 -33.81 -6.09
CA ARG A 244 8.54 -33.98 -4.69
C ARG A 244 9.64 -35.05 -4.62
N ILE A 245 10.75 -34.73 -3.97
CA ILE A 245 11.83 -35.69 -3.69
C ILE A 245 12.18 -35.57 -2.21
N GLY A 246 11.92 -36.64 -1.45
CA GLY A 246 12.00 -36.57 0.01
C GLY A 246 11.00 -35.57 0.57
N ASP A 247 11.50 -34.58 1.32
CA ASP A 247 10.70 -33.54 1.97
C ASP A 247 10.72 -32.19 1.26
N ASP A 248 11.40 -32.08 0.11
CA ASP A 248 11.54 -30.84 -0.66
C ASP A 248 10.93 -31.01 -2.07
N TYR A 249 10.81 -29.88 -2.79
CA TYR A 249 10.29 -29.85 -4.15
C TYR A 249 11.33 -29.33 -5.12
N TYR A 250 11.25 -29.81 -6.36
CA TYR A 250 12.24 -29.56 -7.39
C TYR A 250 11.55 -29.15 -8.69
N PRO A 251 12.01 -28.08 -9.35
CA PRO A 251 11.37 -27.57 -10.54
C PRO A 251 11.53 -28.52 -11.74
N GLU A 252 10.43 -28.77 -12.43
CA GLU A 252 10.47 -29.44 -13.73
C GLU A 252 11.10 -28.54 -14.81
N PRO A 253 11.68 -29.09 -15.88
CA PRO A 253 12.46 -28.33 -16.87
C PRO A 253 11.60 -27.49 -17.83
N ALA A 254 10.29 -27.38 -17.59
CA ALA A 254 9.34 -26.68 -18.42
C ALA A 254 8.48 -25.70 -17.61
N GLN A 255 8.08 -24.61 -18.25
CA GLN A 255 7.09 -23.67 -17.73
C GLN A 255 6.09 -23.31 -18.83
N TRP A 256 4.85 -23.09 -18.43
CA TRP A 256 3.80 -22.62 -19.32
C TRP A 256 3.78 -21.09 -19.34
N ASP A 257 3.86 -20.48 -20.52
CA ASP A 257 3.58 -19.06 -20.72
C ASP A 257 2.07 -18.87 -20.85
N VAL A 258 1.45 -18.38 -19.77
CA VAL A 258 0.00 -18.16 -19.72
C VAL A 258 -0.43 -17.06 -20.68
N THR A 259 0.45 -16.09 -20.95
CA THR A 259 0.13 -14.92 -21.78
C THR A 259 0.06 -15.30 -23.26
N HIS A 260 1.01 -16.10 -23.72
CA HIS A 260 1.14 -16.48 -25.13
C HIS A 260 0.58 -17.87 -25.44
N HIS A 261 0.16 -18.63 -24.42
CA HIS A 261 -0.27 -20.01 -24.54
C HIS A 261 0.77 -20.91 -25.24
N VAL A 262 2.02 -20.80 -24.81
CA VAL A 262 3.12 -21.62 -25.33
C VAL A 262 3.97 -22.22 -24.22
N TRP A 263 4.51 -23.41 -24.48
CA TRP A 263 5.52 -24.02 -23.64
C TRP A 263 6.86 -23.30 -23.79
N ARG A 264 7.57 -23.12 -22.68
CA ARG A 264 8.95 -22.59 -22.65
C ARG A 264 9.81 -23.47 -21.75
N PRO A 265 11.11 -23.62 -22.05
CA PRO A 265 11.99 -24.30 -21.12
C PRO A 265 12.16 -23.45 -19.84
N TYR A 266 12.41 -24.13 -18.72
CA TYR A 266 12.63 -23.50 -17.43
C TYR A 266 13.93 -23.97 -16.78
N PHE A 267 14.86 -23.03 -16.68
CA PHE A 267 16.12 -23.14 -15.97
C PHE A 267 16.55 -21.74 -15.52
N VAL A 268 17.28 -21.65 -14.40
CA VAL A 268 17.92 -20.38 -14.00
C VAL A 268 19.15 -20.20 -14.87
N ALA A 269 19.18 -19.10 -15.62
CA ALA A 269 20.28 -18.80 -16.53
C ALA A 269 21.49 -18.28 -15.75
N LYS A 270 22.70 -18.54 -16.28
CA LYS A 270 23.93 -18.07 -15.65
C LYS A 270 23.94 -16.54 -15.53
N GLY A 271 24.30 -16.03 -14.34
CA GLY A 271 24.41 -14.59 -14.09
C GLY A 271 23.09 -13.85 -13.94
N THR A 272 21.98 -14.55 -13.63
CA THR A 272 20.70 -13.91 -13.30
C THR A 272 20.60 -13.60 -11.80
N ASP A 273 20.39 -14.63 -10.99
CA ASP A 273 20.15 -14.51 -9.56
C ASP A 273 21.46 -14.66 -8.79
N TRP A 274 21.62 -13.91 -7.70
CA TRP A 274 22.86 -13.88 -6.93
C TRP A 274 23.20 -15.25 -6.33
N TRP A 275 22.19 -16.09 -6.05
CA TRP A 275 22.36 -17.41 -5.48
C TRP A 275 22.67 -18.50 -6.51
N GLU A 276 22.53 -18.19 -7.81
CA GLU A 276 22.76 -19.14 -8.92
C GLU A 276 24.09 -19.89 -8.81
N PRO A 277 25.23 -19.27 -8.43
CA PRO A 277 26.51 -19.97 -8.30
C PRO A 277 26.57 -21.00 -7.17
N PHE A 278 25.68 -20.93 -6.16
CA PHE A 278 25.70 -21.83 -5.00
C PHE A 278 24.86 -23.10 -5.20
N TYR A 279 24.06 -23.16 -6.26
CA TYR A 279 23.24 -24.32 -6.60
C TYR A 279 23.53 -24.79 -8.02
N PRO A 280 23.82 -26.10 -8.23
CA PRO A 280 24.11 -26.63 -9.55
C PRO A 280 23.05 -26.25 -10.60
N PRO A 281 23.42 -26.04 -11.87
CA PRO A 281 22.49 -25.65 -12.93
C PRO A 281 21.30 -26.59 -13.14
N ASP A 282 21.45 -27.85 -12.75
CA ASP A 282 20.41 -28.86 -12.79
C ASP A 282 19.28 -28.52 -11.81
N ASN A 283 18.06 -28.41 -12.32
CA ASN A 283 16.87 -28.13 -11.53
C ASN A 283 16.64 -29.17 -10.42
N MET A 284 17.02 -30.43 -10.64
CA MET A 284 16.87 -31.49 -9.63
C MET A 284 17.88 -31.37 -8.47
N GLN A 285 18.76 -30.37 -8.53
CA GLN A 285 19.69 -29.99 -7.47
C GLN A 285 19.38 -28.57 -6.92
N ARG A 286 18.21 -28.03 -7.25
CA ARG A 286 17.71 -26.71 -6.83
C ARG A 286 16.40 -26.86 -6.05
N PRO A 287 16.47 -27.17 -4.76
CA PRO A 287 15.27 -27.29 -3.93
C PRO A 287 14.51 -25.96 -3.82
N THR A 288 13.18 -26.04 -3.70
CA THR A 288 12.32 -24.87 -3.53
C THR A 288 12.39 -24.29 -2.12
N GLY A 289 12.70 -25.10 -1.09
CA GLY A 289 12.79 -24.63 0.29
C GLY A 289 13.66 -23.36 0.44
N PRO A 290 14.93 -23.40 0.01
CA PRO A 290 15.81 -22.23 0.06
C PRO A 290 15.49 -21.13 -0.95
N THR A 291 14.92 -21.47 -2.11
CA THR A 291 14.84 -20.54 -3.25
C THR A 291 13.45 -19.90 -3.45
N CYS A 292 12.41 -20.49 -2.88
CA CYS A 292 11.01 -20.13 -3.18
C CYS A 292 10.10 -20.13 -1.94
N ASP A 293 10.19 -21.15 -1.09
CA ASP A 293 9.04 -21.53 -0.26
C ASP A 293 8.77 -20.60 0.90
N GLY A 294 9.77 -19.89 1.42
CA GLY A 294 9.54 -18.88 2.44
C GLY A 294 8.67 -17.72 1.97
N CYS A 295 8.62 -17.42 0.67
CA CYS A 295 7.70 -16.42 0.11
C CYS A 295 6.34 -16.99 -0.31
N HIS A 296 6.22 -18.32 -0.43
CA HIS A 296 5.05 -19.00 -0.98
C HIS A 296 4.33 -19.90 0.04
N SER A 297 4.61 -19.71 1.33
CA SER A 297 4.00 -20.44 2.44
C SER A 297 3.94 -19.58 3.70
N VAL A 298 3.25 -20.12 4.71
CA VAL A 298 3.18 -19.60 6.07
C VAL A 298 4.10 -20.43 6.96
N ASP A 299 5.00 -19.77 7.68
CA ASP A 299 5.90 -20.35 8.68
C ASP A 299 6.75 -21.54 8.18
N TYR A 300 7.44 -21.35 7.05
CA TYR A 300 8.39 -22.36 6.54
C TYR A 300 9.53 -22.59 7.55
N ASP A 301 9.62 -23.81 8.07
CA ASP A 301 10.70 -24.24 8.94
C ASP A 301 11.88 -24.81 8.13
N ILE A 302 13.01 -24.09 8.17
CA ILE A 302 14.22 -24.45 7.41
C ILE A 302 14.86 -25.79 7.83
N ARG A 303 14.53 -26.31 9.02
CA ARG A 303 15.08 -27.56 9.55
C ARG A 303 14.26 -28.77 9.16
N THR A 304 12.94 -28.61 9.13
CA THR A 304 11.98 -29.70 8.89
C THR A 304 11.35 -29.66 7.50
N SER A 305 11.53 -28.55 6.77
CA SER A 305 10.86 -28.26 5.48
C SER A 305 9.34 -28.31 5.57
N GLN A 306 8.78 -28.12 6.77
CA GLN A 306 7.35 -28.06 7.01
C GLN A 306 6.85 -26.63 6.91
N VAL A 307 5.57 -26.49 6.57
CA VAL A 307 4.85 -25.22 6.53
C VAL A 307 3.59 -25.34 7.36
N ALA A 308 3.13 -24.23 7.93
CA ALA A 308 1.82 -24.18 8.57
C ALA A 308 0.69 -24.19 7.53
N GLU A 309 0.91 -23.55 6.38
CA GLU A 309 -0.03 -23.45 5.28
C GLU A 309 0.73 -23.14 3.98
N TRP A 310 0.41 -23.82 2.87
CA TRP A 310 0.85 -23.42 1.53
C TRP A 310 0.06 -22.22 1.03
N ASN A 311 0.67 -21.41 0.16
CA ASN A 311 0.20 -20.10 -0.31
C ASN A 311 0.52 -18.94 0.62
N VAL A 312 0.18 -17.73 0.18
CA VAL A 312 0.27 -16.52 1.00
C VAL A 312 -1.01 -16.42 1.84
N GLY A 313 -1.03 -17.17 2.95
CA GLY A 313 -2.11 -17.23 3.94
C GLY A 313 -2.28 -15.97 4.78
N CYS A 314 -3.40 -15.87 5.50
CA CYS A 314 -3.72 -14.75 6.41
C CYS A 314 -2.55 -14.45 7.36
N GLU A 315 -2.01 -15.50 7.98
CA GLU A 315 -0.97 -15.39 9.01
C GLU A 315 0.41 -15.01 8.44
N ARG A 316 0.60 -15.02 7.10
CA ARG A 316 1.79 -14.45 6.46
C ARG A 316 1.86 -12.92 6.61
N CYS A 317 0.70 -12.27 6.74
CA CYS A 317 0.57 -10.82 6.92
C CYS A 317 0.15 -10.44 8.36
N HIS A 318 -0.51 -11.34 9.08
CA HIS A 318 -1.10 -11.09 10.39
C HIS A 318 -0.39 -11.81 11.56
N GLY A 319 0.66 -12.58 11.28
CA GLY A 319 1.35 -13.39 12.29
C GLY A 319 0.51 -14.56 12.82
N PRO A 320 1.00 -15.31 13.80
CA PRO A 320 0.31 -16.49 14.34
C PRO A 320 -1.01 -16.12 15.03
N GLY A 321 -2.10 -16.75 14.61
CA GLY A 321 -3.47 -16.37 14.98
C GLY A 321 -4.11 -17.17 16.10
N SER A 322 -3.43 -18.18 16.69
CA SER A 322 -4.07 -19.09 17.66
C SER A 322 -4.67 -18.40 18.87
N ALA A 323 -3.99 -17.40 19.43
CA ALA A 323 -4.49 -16.64 20.58
C ALA A 323 -5.71 -15.79 20.22
N HIS A 324 -5.69 -15.16 19.04
CA HIS A 324 -6.81 -14.38 18.53
C HIS A 324 -8.04 -15.22 18.23
N ALA A 325 -7.83 -16.38 17.59
CA ALA A 325 -8.92 -17.30 17.28
C ALA A 325 -9.64 -17.82 18.53
N ALA A 326 -8.92 -17.93 19.66
CA ALA A 326 -9.49 -18.37 20.93
C ALA A 326 -10.20 -17.24 21.71
N ASP A 327 -9.62 -16.05 21.78
CA ASP A 327 -10.19 -14.89 22.50
C ASP A 327 -9.87 -13.58 21.77
N PRO A 328 -10.69 -13.14 20.79
CA PRO A 328 -10.33 -12.04 19.90
C PRO A 328 -10.16 -10.70 20.63
N THR A 329 -8.96 -10.13 20.58
CA THR A 329 -8.68 -8.75 21.00
C THR A 329 -7.91 -7.99 19.91
N ARG A 330 -7.80 -6.66 20.05
CA ARG A 330 -6.93 -5.84 19.17
C ARG A 330 -5.44 -6.06 19.42
N GLY A 331 -5.07 -6.63 20.55
CA GLY A 331 -3.68 -6.80 20.97
C GLY A 331 -3.17 -8.22 20.82
N ASN A 332 -3.92 -9.16 20.25
CA ASN A 332 -3.45 -10.54 20.06
C ASN A 332 -3.50 -11.02 18.61
N ILE A 333 -3.60 -10.08 17.68
CA ILE A 333 -3.34 -10.30 16.25
C ILE A 333 -2.71 -9.05 15.68
N ILE A 334 -1.74 -9.23 14.81
CA ILE A 334 -1.10 -8.10 14.15
C ILE A 334 -2.05 -7.56 13.08
N ASN A 335 -2.18 -6.24 13.01
CA ASN A 335 -2.85 -5.57 11.90
C ASN A 335 -1.87 -4.57 11.24
N PRO A 336 -1.41 -4.81 10.00
CA PRO A 336 -0.50 -3.90 9.30
C PRO A 336 -1.00 -2.46 9.19
N ALA A 337 -2.32 -2.22 9.25
CA ALA A 337 -2.89 -0.88 9.25
C ALA A 337 -2.66 -0.08 10.55
N HIS A 338 -2.26 -0.74 11.64
CA HIS A 338 -1.93 -0.09 12.91
C HIS A 338 -0.42 0.15 13.10
N MET A 339 0.42 -0.31 12.17
CA MET A 339 1.86 -0.10 12.20
C MET A 339 2.25 1.27 11.65
N ASP A 340 3.48 1.69 11.91
CA ASP A 340 4.11 2.74 11.12
C ASP A 340 4.23 2.30 9.64
N TYR A 341 4.36 3.29 8.75
CA TYR A 341 4.34 3.04 7.31
C TYR A 341 5.51 2.17 6.82
N VAL A 342 6.62 2.07 7.55
CA VAL A 342 7.75 1.21 7.16
C VAL A 342 7.38 -0.24 7.39
N ASN A 343 7.04 -0.61 8.64
CA ASN A 343 6.64 -1.98 8.99
C ASN A 343 5.36 -2.43 8.22
N ALA A 344 4.43 -1.50 7.99
CA ALA A 344 3.26 -1.72 7.16
C ALA A 344 3.61 -2.11 5.71
N ASN A 345 4.62 -1.46 5.12
CA ASN A 345 5.11 -1.80 3.77
C ASN A 345 5.99 -3.06 3.77
N ASP A 346 6.78 -3.27 4.82
CA ASP A 346 7.63 -4.46 4.99
C ASP A 346 6.82 -5.76 4.94
N THR A 347 5.56 -5.71 5.40
CA THR A 347 4.57 -6.79 5.26
C THR A 347 4.44 -7.28 3.80
N CYS A 348 4.58 -6.38 2.82
CA CYS A 348 4.53 -6.70 1.39
C CYS A 348 5.95 -6.90 0.80
N ILE A 349 6.90 -6.06 1.20
CA ILE A 349 8.26 -6.03 0.66
C ILE A 349 9.01 -7.32 0.97
N GLN A 350 8.70 -8.02 2.07
CA GLN A 350 9.28 -9.33 2.40
C GLN A 350 9.20 -10.38 1.26
N CYS A 351 8.25 -10.22 0.33
CA CYS A 351 8.10 -11.10 -0.83
C CYS A 351 8.19 -10.32 -2.15
N HIS A 352 7.63 -9.11 -2.23
CA HIS A 352 7.63 -8.28 -3.44
C HIS A 352 8.92 -7.45 -3.63
N SER A 353 10.05 -8.04 -3.30
CA SER A 353 11.37 -7.44 -3.52
C SER A 353 12.41 -8.47 -3.94
N GLN A 354 13.47 -7.97 -4.57
CA GLN A 354 14.74 -8.68 -4.74
C GLN A 354 15.72 -8.21 -3.68
N GLY A 355 16.52 -9.13 -3.18
CA GLY A 355 17.46 -8.86 -2.10
C GLY A 355 18.13 -10.12 -1.60
N ARG A 356 18.77 -10.01 -0.44
CA ARG A 356 19.59 -11.06 0.15
C ARG A 356 19.36 -11.11 1.66
N PRO A 357 19.39 -12.31 2.29
CA PRO A 357 19.42 -12.38 3.73
C PRO A 357 20.65 -11.68 4.29
N VAL A 358 20.48 -10.94 5.40
CA VAL A 358 21.60 -10.26 6.09
C VAL A 358 22.64 -11.26 6.60
N HIS A 359 22.20 -12.47 6.94
CA HIS A 359 23.06 -13.59 7.31
C HIS A 359 22.85 -14.75 6.33
N ASN A 360 23.88 -15.14 5.60
CA ASN A 360 23.85 -16.26 4.67
C ASN A 360 25.28 -16.79 4.46
N PRO A 361 25.53 -18.10 4.35
CA PRO A 361 24.57 -19.21 4.41
C PRO A 361 24.02 -19.46 5.84
N MET A 362 22.85 -20.08 5.93
CA MET A 362 22.27 -20.58 7.19
C MET A 362 22.20 -22.11 7.14
N GLU A 363 22.72 -22.78 8.18
CA GLU A 363 22.77 -24.25 8.25
C GLU A 363 23.33 -24.90 6.96
N GLY A 364 24.32 -24.26 6.33
CA GLY A 364 25.01 -24.73 5.12
C GLY A 364 24.26 -24.51 3.80
N LYS A 365 23.11 -23.82 3.79
CA LYS A 365 22.32 -23.50 2.58
C LYS A 365 22.20 -21.99 2.36
N TYR A 366 22.04 -21.57 1.11
CA TYR A 366 21.85 -20.18 0.72
C TYR A 366 20.38 -19.89 0.43
N TYR A 367 19.75 -19.03 1.23
CA TYR A 367 18.33 -18.71 1.11
C TYR A 367 18.08 -17.43 0.31
N ASP A 368 16.99 -17.38 -0.48
CA ASP A 368 16.56 -16.22 -1.31
C ASP A 368 15.25 -15.58 -0.82
N TRP A 369 15.09 -15.54 0.51
CA TRP A 369 13.95 -14.95 1.22
C TRP A 369 14.36 -14.61 2.66
N PRO A 370 13.62 -13.74 3.38
CA PRO A 370 14.02 -13.23 4.69
C PRO A 370 13.81 -14.26 5.81
N VAL A 371 14.72 -15.23 5.93
CA VAL A 371 14.65 -16.30 6.93
C VAL A 371 14.62 -15.71 8.35
N GLY A 372 13.65 -16.14 9.15
CA GLY A 372 13.45 -15.67 10.52
C GLY A 372 12.62 -14.39 10.66
N TYR A 373 12.34 -13.69 9.56
CA TYR A 373 11.44 -12.54 9.58
C TYR A 373 10.01 -12.96 9.92
N ARG A 374 9.40 -12.24 10.87
CA ARG A 374 7.98 -12.30 11.17
C ARG A 374 7.42 -10.89 11.08
N VAL A 375 6.21 -10.76 10.56
CA VAL A 375 5.56 -9.45 10.45
C VAL A 375 5.48 -8.80 11.84
N GLY A 376 5.73 -7.49 11.90
CA GLY A 376 5.91 -6.72 13.13
C GLY A 376 7.36 -6.55 13.57
N LEU A 377 8.29 -7.38 13.06
CA LEU A 377 9.73 -7.12 13.15
C LEU A 377 10.19 -6.14 12.06
N HIS A 378 11.40 -5.62 12.20
CA HIS A 378 12.01 -4.78 11.16
C HIS A 378 12.63 -5.66 10.07
N LEU A 379 12.14 -5.53 8.83
CA LEU A 379 12.58 -6.40 7.74
C LEU A 379 14.08 -6.24 7.43
N ARG A 380 14.62 -5.02 7.59
CA ARG A 380 16.04 -4.71 7.37
C ARG A 380 17.01 -5.53 8.22
N ASP A 381 16.55 -6.08 9.34
CA ASP A 381 17.39 -6.90 10.23
C ASP A 381 17.57 -8.32 9.65
N PHE A 382 16.75 -8.71 8.67
CA PHE A 382 16.74 -10.03 8.04
C PHE A 382 17.02 -9.96 6.54
N TRP A 383 16.70 -8.84 5.88
CA TRP A 383 16.71 -8.69 4.43
C TRP A 383 17.36 -7.38 4.00
N GLN A 384 18.39 -7.49 3.17
CA GLN A 384 18.97 -6.38 2.44
C GLN A 384 18.40 -6.35 1.04
N LEU A 385 17.70 -5.27 0.68
CA LEU A 385 17.22 -5.08 -0.69
C LEU A 385 18.40 -5.07 -1.67
N GLU A 386 18.19 -5.64 -2.85
CA GLU A 386 19.22 -5.73 -3.88
C GLU A 386 19.72 -4.32 -4.23
N GLU A 387 21.04 -4.12 -4.14
CA GLU A 387 21.67 -2.83 -4.40
C GLU A 387 21.75 -2.55 -5.92
N HIS A 388 21.93 -1.28 -6.26
CA HIS A 388 22.17 -0.85 -7.63
C HIS A 388 23.25 0.23 -7.67
N THR A 389 23.94 0.29 -8.80
CA THR A 389 24.94 1.32 -9.10
C THR A 389 24.44 2.15 -10.27
N LEU A 390 24.26 3.46 -10.06
CA LEU A 390 23.81 4.35 -11.13
C LEU A 390 24.80 4.31 -12.31
N GLY A 391 24.24 4.26 -13.53
CA GLY A 391 24.98 4.07 -14.77
C GLY A 391 25.19 2.60 -15.18
N GLN A 392 24.79 1.63 -14.36
CA GLN A 392 24.95 0.20 -14.65
C GLN A 392 23.60 -0.52 -14.71
N THR A 393 23.31 -1.15 -15.85
CA THR A 393 22.17 -2.08 -15.94
C THR A 393 22.62 -3.45 -15.45
N THR A 394 21.89 -4.00 -14.49
CA THR A 394 22.10 -5.33 -13.93
C THR A 394 20.94 -6.26 -14.30
N PHE A 395 20.98 -7.50 -13.80
CA PHE A 395 19.84 -8.40 -13.94
C PHE A 395 18.57 -7.79 -13.34
N THR A 396 18.67 -7.14 -12.18
CA THR A 396 17.53 -6.62 -11.42
C THR A 396 17.20 -5.16 -11.75
N HIS A 397 18.20 -4.30 -12.00
CA HIS A 397 17.97 -2.86 -12.17
C HIS A 397 18.40 -2.36 -13.54
N PHE A 398 17.69 -1.37 -14.06
CA PHE A 398 18.20 -0.49 -15.11
C PHE A 398 19.25 0.48 -14.54
N ALA A 399 19.99 1.13 -15.43
CA ALA A 399 21.07 2.06 -15.06
C ALA A 399 20.63 3.28 -14.23
N ASP A 400 19.35 3.61 -14.18
CA ASP A 400 18.80 4.68 -13.33
C ASP A 400 18.36 4.18 -11.93
N GLY A 401 18.44 2.88 -11.67
CA GLY A 401 17.95 2.24 -10.44
C GLY A 401 16.49 1.78 -10.51
N THR A 402 15.79 1.95 -11.63
CA THR A 402 14.43 1.42 -11.83
C THR A 402 14.46 -0.09 -12.06
N ALA A 403 13.45 -0.82 -11.59
CA ALA A 403 13.34 -2.26 -11.81
C ALA A 403 13.36 -2.67 -13.29
N HIS A 404 14.26 -3.59 -13.61
CA HIS A 404 14.39 -4.29 -14.89
C HIS A 404 13.69 -5.66 -14.86
N LYS A 405 13.44 -6.23 -13.68
CA LYS A 405 12.75 -7.52 -13.48
C LYS A 405 11.53 -7.44 -12.56
N ASN A 406 10.63 -8.41 -12.70
CA ASN A 406 9.51 -8.59 -11.79
C ASN A 406 9.99 -8.98 -10.36
N ARG A 407 9.10 -8.85 -9.37
CA ARG A 407 9.38 -8.98 -7.92
C ARG A 407 10.30 -7.86 -7.39
N MET A 408 10.13 -6.64 -7.89
CA MET A 408 10.93 -5.47 -7.48
C MET A 408 10.08 -4.25 -7.14
N GLN A 409 8.77 -4.46 -6.98
CA GLN A 409 7.84 -3.39 -6.63
C GLN A 409 8.25 -2.73 -5.31
N GLY A 410 8.73 -3.50 -4.33
CA GLY A 410 9.30 -2.98 -3.09
C GLY A 410 10.58 -2.16 -3.30
N ASN A 411 11.53 -2.66 -4.11
CA ASN A 411 12.78 -1.95 -4.43
C ASN A 411 12.50 -0.59 -5.07
N ASP A 412 11.58 -0.53 -6.03
CA ASP A 412 11.14 0.73 -6.64
C ASP A 412 10.40 1.63 -5.63
N PHE A 413 9.47 1.05 -4.86
CA PHE A 413 8.55 1.81 -4.02
C PHE A 413 9.28 2.55 -2.91
N VAL A 414 10.26 1.92 -2.24
CA VAL A 414 11.03 2.56 -1.15
C VAL A 414 11.83 3.78 -1.60
N GLN A 415 12.14 3.88 -2.89
CA GLN A 415 12.83 5.03 -3.47
C GLN A 415 11.86 6.19 -3.78
N SER A 416 10.57 5.89 -3.92
CA SER A 416 9.56 6.83 -4.39
C SER A 416 9.21 7.94 -3.38
N LEU A 417 8.69 9.06 -3.90
CA LEU A 417 8.10 10.09 -3.05
C LEU A 417 6.87 9.60 -2.29
N MET A 418 6.12 8.63 -2.82
CA MET A 418 4.95 8.06 -2.15
C MET A 418 5.35 7.40 -0.83
N TYR A 419 6.38 6.55 -0.86
CA TYR A 419 6.90 5.90 0.34
C TYR A 419 7.41 6.92 1.36
N ARG A 420 8.21 7.91 0.93
CA ARG A 420 8.71 8.99 1.82
C ARG A 420 7.61 9.85 2.44
N ARG A 421 6.38 9.79 1.91
CA ARG A 421 5.20 10.50 2.40
C ARG A 421 4.26 9.62 3.21
N GLY A 422 4.68 8.39 3.55
CA GLY A 422 3.92 7.49 4.41
C GLY A 422 2.83 6.70 3.69
N ILE A 423 2.82 6.70 2.35
CA ILE A 423 1.88 5.87 1.59
C ILE A 423 2.29 4.40 1.70
N THR A 424 1.31 3.53 1.87
CA THR A 424 1.52 2.07 1.97
C THR A 424 1.03 1.33 0.74
N CYS A 425 1.53 0.11 0.50
CA CYS A 425 1.06 -0.76 -0.59
C CYS A 425 -0.47 -0.92 -0.57
N PHE A 426 -1.04 -1.16 0.61
CA PHE A 426 -2.48 -1.33 0.81
C PHE A 426 -3.27 -0.01 0.86
N THR A 427 -2.64 1.12 0.54
CA THR A 427 -3.36 2.35 0.15
C THR A 427 -3.93 2.22 -1.26
N CYS A 428 -3.22 1.53 -2.15
CA CYS A 428 -3.67 1.30 -3.53
C CYS A 428 -4.24 -0.10 -3.74
N HIS A 429 -3.73 -1.11 -3.03
CA HIS A 429 -4.12 -2.51 -3.15
C HIS A 429 -5.03 -2.95 -1.99
N ASP A 430 -5.89 -3.93 -2.24
CA ASP A 430 -6.59 -4.69 -1.21
C ASP A 430 -6.08 -6.14 -1.24
N ALA A 431 -5.27 -6.48 -0.25
CA ALA A 431 -4.68 -7.81 -0.15
C ALA A 431 -5.72 -8.92 0.04
N HIS A 432 -6.94 -8.58 0.48
CA HIS A 432 -8.02 -9.53 0.70
C HIS A 432 -8.91 -9.71 -0.53
N GLY A 433 -8.64 -9.01 -1.63
CA GLY A 433 -9.31 -9.24 -2.91
C GLY A 433 -10.37 -8.22 -3.31
N THR A 434 -10.39 -7.89 -4.60
CA THR A 434 -11.36 -7.00 -5.26
C THR A 434 -11.64 -7.50 -6.68
N GLY A 435 -12.64 -6.92 -7.34
CA GLY A 435 -12.89 -7.15 -8.76
C GLY A 435 -11.96 -6.37 -9.71
N ASN A 436 -11.04 -5.55 -9.20
CA ASN A 436 -10.13 -4.78 -10.04
C ASN A 436 -8.85 -5.56 -10.34
N TYR A 437 -8.31 -5.38 -11.54
CA TYR A 437 -7.02 -5.94 -11.93
C TYR A 437 -5.91 -5.58 -10.91
N ALA A 438 -5.00 -6.53 -10.67
CA ALA A 438 -3.89 -6.41 -9.71
C ALA A 438 -4.34 -6.08 -8.26
N GLN A 439 -5.54 -6.51 -7.88
CA GLN A 439 -6.12 -6.30 -6.55
C GLN A 439 -6.16 -4.82 -6.15
N LEU A 440 -6.39 -3.93 -7.11
CA LEU A 440 -6.53 -2.51 -6.83
C LEU A 440 -7.83 -2.23 -6.06
N ARG A 441 -7.83 -1.25 -5.16
CA ARG A 441 -9.03 -0.87 -4.39
C ARG A 441 -10.10 -0.25 -5.28
N LYS A 442 -9.68 0.51 -6.29
CA LYS A 442 -10.53 1.19 -7.28
C LYS A 442 -9.86 1.09 -8.66
N PRO A 443 -10.54 1.45 -9.76
CA PRO A 443 -9.87 1.65 -11.04
C PRO A 443 -8.67 2.58 -10.92
N ALA A 444 -7.58 2.25 -11.61
CA ALA A 444 -6.28 2.92 -11.44
C ALA A 444 -6.33 4.45 -11.58
N GLU A 445 -7.09 4.96 -12.55
CA GLU A 445 -7.28 6.40 -12.76
C GLU A 445 -7.88 7.08 -11.53
N GLN A 446 -8.91 6.48 -10.94
CA GLN A 446 -9.56 7.04 -9.77
C GLN A 446 -8.67 6.98 -8.52
N LEU A 447 -7.89 5.92 -8.34
CA LEU A 447 -6.91 5.84 -7.25
C LEU A 447 -5.90 6.99 -7.30
N CYS A 448 -5.38 7.30 -8.49
CA CYS A 448 -4.45 8.40 -8.64
C CYS A 448 -5.14 9.75 -8.34
N LEU A 449 -6.34 9.96 -8.88
CA LEU A 449 -7.08 11.21 -8.77
C LEU A 449 -7.61 11.49 -7.35
N ASP A 450 -7.79 10.48 -6.50
CA ASP A 450 -8.17 10.67 -5.09
C ASP A 450 -7.16 11.60 -4.36
N CYS A 451 -5.87 11.54 -4.73
CA CYS A 451 -4.82 12.41 -4.19
C CYS A 451 -4.30 13.46 -5.21
N HIS A 452 -4.35 13.14 -6.50
CA HIS A 452 -3.83 13.93 -7.61
C HIS A 452 -4.95 14.54 -8.46
N GLY A 453 -6.08 14.91 -7.85
CA GLY A 453 -7.17 15.58 -8.57
C GLY A 453 -6.80 16.98 -9.09
N PRO A 454 -7.61 17.59 -9.96
CA PRO A 454 -7.30 18.90 -10.58
C PRO A 454 -7.05 20.05 -9.59
N LEU A 455 -7.62 19.97 -8.38
CA LEU A 455 -7.45 20.97 -7.32
C LEU A 455 -6.25 20.68 -6.41
N SER A 456 -5.56 19.55 -6.61
CA SER A 456 -4.38 19.17 -5.83
C SER A 456 -3.14 19.88 -6.39
N PRO A 457 -2.25 20.44 -5.54
CA PRO A 457 -0.96 20.96 -5.98
C PRO A 457 -0.09 19.92 -6.71
N ASN A 458 -0.34 18.63 -6.45
CA ASN A 458 0.35 17.51 -7.07
C ASN A 458 -0.46 16.90 -8.24
N GLY A 459 -1.61 17.48 -8.57
CA GLY A 459 -2.50 17.01 -9.63
C GLY A 459 -2.01 17.34 -11.05
N PRO A 460 -2.79 16.96 -12.08
CA PRO A 460 -2.55 17.41 -13.44
C PRO A 460 -2.69 18.93 -13.46
N ARG A 461 -1.59 19.64 -13.73
CA ARG A 461 -1.61 21.08 -13.99
C ARG A 461 -2.23 21.30 -15.37
N ALA A 462 -3.52 21.13 -15.50
CA ALA A 462 -4.29 21.30 -16.73
C ALA A 462 -5.78 21.40 -16.37
N ALA A 463 -6.60 22.00 -17.24
CA ALA A 463 -8.03 22.11 -16.97
C ALA A 463 -8.74 20.76 -17.12
N THR A 464 -8.21 19.89 -17.98
CA THR A 464 -8.74 18.53 -18.21
C THR A 464 -7.65 17.47 -18.21
N LEU A 465 -8.06 16.20 -18.00
CA LEU A 465 -7.14 15.08 -18.14
C LEU A 465 -6.65 14.89 -19.58
N GLU A 466 -7.48 15.18 -20.57
CA GLU A 466 -7.10 15.12 -21.99
C GLU A 466 -6.05 16.17 -22.33
N GLU A 467 -6.15 17.38 -21.77
CA GLU A 467 -5.10 18.39 -21.88
C GLU A 467 -3.80 17.95 -21.18
N HIS A 468 -3.87 17.29 -20.02
CA HIS A 468 -2.67 16.81 -19.34
C HIS A 468 -1.98 15.67 -20.09
N THR A 469 -2.77 14.71 -20.57
CA THR A 469 -2.27 13.47 -21.18
C THR A 469 -2.04 13.62 -22.67
N HIS A 470 -2.67 14.60 -23.32
CA HIS A 470 -2.77 14.74 -24.77
C HIS A 470 -3.32 13.48 -25.48
N HIS A 471 -4.16 12.72 -24.77
CA HIS A 471 -4.83 11.53 -25.26
C HIS A 471 -6.34 11.67 -25.07
N LYS A 472 -7.11 11.05 -25.98
CA LYS A 472 -8.57 11.01 -25.87
C LYS A 472 -8.99 10.36 -24.56
N LYS A 473 -10.03 10.91 -23.93
CA LYS A 473 -10.62 10.36 -22.71
C LYS A 473 -10.96 8.87 -22.87
N GLY A 474 -10.59 8.06 -21.89
CA GLY A 474 -10.85 6.63 -21.86
C GLY A 474 -9.92 5.79 -22.74
N SER A 475 -8.97 6.40 -23.46
CA SER A 475 -7.95 5.65 -24.17
C SER A 475 -6.89 5.09 -23.21
N THR A 476 -6.15 4.08 -23.64
CA THR A 476 -5.04 3.53 -22.84
C THR A 476 -4.03 4.62 -22.45
N GLY A 477 -3.73 5.55 -23.36
CA GLY A 477 -2.79 6.65 -23.13
C GLY A 477 -3.30 7.72 -22.16
N SER A 478 -4.61 7.81 -21.92
CA SER A 478 -5.16 8.74 -20.91
C SER A 478 -5.05 8.22 -19.47
N GLN A 479 -4.67 6.95 -19.28
CA GLN A 479 -4.52 6.39 -17.94
C GLN A 479 -3.20 6.84 -17.30
N CYS A 480 -3.23 7.31 -16.04
CA CYS A 480 -2.04 7.77 -15.32
C CYS A 480 -0.92 6.74 -15.32
N VAL A 481 -1.27 5.47 -15.08
CA VAL A 481 -0.33 4.34 -15.02
C VAL A 481 0.33 4.04 -16.36
N ALA A 482 -0.22 4.48 -17.50
CA ALA A 482 0.41 4.26 -18.81
C ALA A 482 1.76 4.98 -18.91
N CYS A 483 1.85 6.20 -18.38
CA CYS A 483 3.07 7.01 -18.40
C CYS A 483 3.86 6.94 -17.10
N HIS A 484 3.18 6.92 -15.94
CA HIS A 484 3.84 6.99 -14.63
C HIS A 484 4.24 5.63 -14.06
N MET A 485 3.69 4.53 -14.57
CA MET A 485 4.03 3.17 -14.14
C MET A 485 4.21 2.27 -15.37
N PRO A 486 5.18 2.60 -16.26
CA PRO A 486 5.32 1.92 -17.53
C PRO A 486 5.64 0.42 -17.33
N LYS A 487 5.18 -0.41 -18.27
CA LYS A 487 5.46 -1.86 -18.24
C LYS A 487 6.85 -2.13 -18.79
N ILE A 488 7.87 -2.01 -17.94
CA ILE A 488 9.28 -2.15 -18.35
C ILE A 488 10.03 -3.27 -17.62
N ALA A 489 9.53 -3.72 -16.47
CA ALA A 489 10.13 -4.79 -15.70
C ALA A 489 9.73 -6.16 -16.28
N THR A 490 10.70 -6.98 -16.67
CA THR A 490 10.44 -8.24 -17.38
C THR A 490 10.06 -9.37 -16.40
N THR A 491 8.99 -10.11 -16.70
CA THR A 491 8.59 -11.31 -15.92
C THR A 491 8.85 -12.62 -16.67
N LEU A 492 8.61 -12.66 -17.99
CA LEU A 492 8.84 -13.81 -18.85
C LEU A 492 8.91 -13.36 -20.31
N GLY A 493 10.02 -13.61 -21.00
CA GLY A 493 10.16 -13.19 -22.41
C GLY A 493 9.89 -11.69 -22.58
N ASP A 494 8.92 -11.35 -23.39
CA ASP A 494 8.41 -10.00 -23.66
C ASP A 494 7.26 -9.57 -22.72
N VAL A 495 6.78 -10.45 -21.84
CA VAL A 495 5.79 -10.10 -20.81
C VAL A 495 6.44 -9.20 -19.76
N LYS A 496 5.89 -7.99 -19.61
CA LYS A 496 6.38 -6.96 -18.69
C LYS A 496 5.33 -6.55 -17.66
N VAL A 497 5.79 -6.22 -16.47
CA VAL A 497 5.00 -5.68 -15.35
C VAL A 497 5.34 -4.23 -15.11
N ARG A 498 4.47 -3.54 -14.37
CA ARG A 498 4.59 -2.12 -14.06
C ARG A 498 5.62 -1.87 -12.96
N VAL A 499 6.48 -0.87 -13.17
CA VAL A 499 7.40 -0.34 -12.15
C VAL A 499 6.67 0.58 -11.18
N HIS A 500 7.20 0.71 -9.96
CA HIS A 500 6.56 1.44 -8.84
C HIS A 500 7.36 2.66 -8.37
N THR A 501 8.20 3.21 -9.25
CA THR A 501 8.91 4.49 -9.00
C THR A 501 7.97 5.69 -9.15
N PHE A 502 6.87 5.53 -9.89
CA PHE A 502 5.89 6.56 -10.32
C PHE A 502 6.47 7.69 -11.18
N ALA A 503 7.77 7.61 -11.49
CA ALA A 503 8.47 8.54 -12.34
C ALA A 503 8.20 8.22 -13.81
N VAL A 504 8.14 9.27 -14.63
CA VAL A 504 8.09 9.10 -16.08
C VAL A 504 9.52 8.85 -16.56
N ILE A 505 9.74 7.76 -17.27
CA ILE A 505 10.99 7.53 -18.01
C ILE A 505 10.96 8.45 -19.24
N SER A 506 11.77 9.51 -19.26
CA SER A 506 11.80 10.43 -20.40
C SER A 506 12.40 9.75 -21.64
N PRO A 507 12.11 10.22 -22.87
CA PRO A 507 12.80 9.69 -24.04
C PRO A 507 14.31 9.98 -24.01
N ALA A 508 14.75 11.06 -23.36
CA ALA A 508 16.18 11.32 -23.15
C ALA A 508 16.83 10.28 -22.24
N MET A 509 16.13 9.81 -21.19
CA MET A 509 16.56 8.67 -20.39
C MET A 509 16.66 7.38 -21.23
N THR A 510 15.76 7.17 -22.19
CA THR A 510 15.89 6.05 -23.13
C THR A 510 17.16 6.16 -23.96
N ASP A 511 17.45 7.31 -24.54
CA ASP A 511 18.66 7.49 -25.37
C ASP A 511 19.93 7.29 -24.53
N LYS A 512 19.93 7.75 -23.27
CA LYS A 512 21.09 7.66 -22.37
C LYS A 512 21.27 6.29 -21.73
N TYR A 513 20.20 5.69 -21.22
CA TYR A 513 20.24 4.51 -20.37
C TYR A 513 19.63 3.26 -21.01
N GLN A 514 19.11 3.37 -22.22
CA GLN A 514 18.47 2.27 -22.97
C GLN A 514 17.24 1.69 -22.25
N ILE A 515 16.58 2.49 -21.41
CA ILE A 515 15.37 2.12 -20.67
C ILE A 515 14.16 2.42 -21.56
N PRO A 516 13.20 1.48 -21.76
CA PRO A 516 12.01 1.77 -22.55
C PRO A 516 11.18 2.92 -21.93
N ASN A 517 10.89 3.98 -22.70
CA ASN A 517 9.97 5.04 -22.28
C ASN A 517 8.51 4.70 -22.63
N PRO A 518 7.52 5.24 -21.90
CA PRO A 518 6.10 4.99 -22.16
C PRO A 518 5.61 5.45 -23.54
N CYS A 519 6.25 6.44 -24.16
CA CYS A 519 5.82 7.01 -25.43
C CYS A 519 6.09 6.05 -26.59
N THR A 520 7.36 5.76 -26.87
CA THR A 520 7.81 4.88 -27.96
C THR A 520 7.51 3.39 -27.69
N SER A 521 7.18 3.02 -26.45
CA SER A 521 6.63 1.69 -26.15
C SER A 521 5.21 1.49 -26.71
N CYS A 522 4.45 2.57 -26.95
CA CYS A 522 3.13 2.51 -27.59
C CYS A 522 3.17 3.00 -29.05
N HIS A 523 3.97 4.02 -29.32
CA HIS A 523 4.19 4.60 -30.65
C HIS A 523 5.44 3.99 -31.28
N THR A 524 5.35 2.69 -31.60
CA THR A 524 6.51 1.88 -32.03
C THR A 524 7.08 2.29 -33.40
N ASP A 525 6.34 3.08 -34.17
CA ASP A 525 6.75 3.68 -35.45
C ASP A 525 7.51 5.02 -35.28
N ARG A 526 7.68 5.49 -34.04
CA ARG A 526 8.24 6.81 -33.72
C ARG A 526 9.55 6.72 -32.96
N THR A 527 10.35 7.76 -33.08
CA THR A 527 11.63 7.91 -32.40
C THR A 527 11.49 8.61 -31.05
N THR A 528 12.51 8.49 -30.21
CA THR A 528 12.65 9.28 -28.97
C THR A 528 12.69 10.78 -29.26
N ALA A 529 13.33 11.20 -30.36
CA ALA A 529 13.35 12.59 -30.82
C ALA A 529 11.93 13.13 -31.12
N TRP A 530 11.07 12.35 -31.78
CA TRP A 530 9.67 12.71 -31.98
C TRP A 530 8.92 12.90 -30.66
N ALA A 531 9.14 12.01 -29.70
CA ALA A 531 8.49 12.10 -28.39
C ALA A 531 8.96 13.32 -27.60
N LEU A 532 10.26 13.63 -27.62
CA LEU A 532 10.83 14.84 -27.00
C LEU A 532 10.27 16.12 -27.62
N GLU A 533 10.20 16.17 -28.95
CA GLU A 533 9.62 17.31 -29.66
C GLU A 533 8.14 17.50 -29.30
N ALA A 534 7.37 16.40 -29.27
CA ALA A 534 5.97 16.44 -28.88
C ALA A 534 5.78 16.97 -27.45
N LEU A 535 6.51 16.39 -26.47
CA LEU A 535 6.46 16.82 -25.06
C LEU A 535 6.94 18.27 -24.89
N GLY A 536 7.93 18.71 -25.66
CA GLY A 536 8.47 20.06 -25.62
C GLY A 536 7.47 21.14 -26.05
N ARG A 537 6.49 20.78 -26.88
CA ARG A 537 5.41 21.68 -27.33
C ARG A 537 4.24 21.78 -26.35
N TRP A 538 4.19 20.94 -25.32
CA TRP A 538 3.10 20.96 -24.37
C TRP A 538 3.17 22.24 -23.50
N PRO A 539 2.04 22.96 -23.30
CA PRO A 539 2.03 24.16 -22.46
C PRO A 539 2.45 23.86 -21.01
N GLU A 540 2.04 22.71 -20.50
CA GLU A 540 2.20 22.27 -19.11
C GLU A 540 3.46 21.39 -18.92
N ARG A 541 4.47 21.60 -19.77
CA ARG A 541 5.67 20.78 -19.77
C ARG A 541 6.42 20.89 -18.44
N SER A 542 6.80 19.73 -17.91
CA SER A 542 7.76 19.63 -16.81
C SER A 542 9.16 19.45 -17.41
N PRO A 543 10.16 20.27 -17.03
CA PRO A 543 11.55 20.07 -17.46
C PRO A 543 12.05 18.65 -17.19
N TRP A 544 11.65 18.07 -16.05
CA TRP A 544 11.98 16.69 -15.66
C TRP A 544 11.42 15.59 -16.57
N ARG A 545 10.47 15.91 -17.47
CA ARG A 545 9.94 14.96 -18.46
C ARG A 545 10.70 15.03 -19.80
N LEU A 546 11.60 16.00 -19.96
CA LEU A 546 12.38 16.24 -21.18
C LEU A 546 13.86 15.85 -21.01
N GLU A 547 14.35 15.81 -19.77
CA GLU A 547 15.76 15.52 -19.42
C GLU A 547 16.03 14.05 -19.10
#